data_AF-A0A227J1Q3-F1
#
_entry.id   AF-A0A227J1Q3-F1
#
_cell.length_a   1.000
_cell.length_b   1.000
_cell.length_c   1.000
_cell.angle_alpha   90.00
_cell.angle_beta   90.00
_cell.angle_gamma   90.00
#
_symmetry.space_group_name_H-M   'P 1'
#
loop_
_entity.id
_entity.type
_entity.pdbx_description
1 polymer ?
#
loop_
_entity_poly.entity_id
_entity_poly.type
_entity_poly.pdbx_seq_one_letter_code
_entity_poly.pdbx_strand_id
1 'polypeptide(L)'
;MMIDSSQLQINRKVPHLLAEIIKAIESTEDLSFLKDYQEAQIANILESVNIAYRKRVIEAVPPEKYWTVLNLLRYDTAKHIHQSLNKELQHERLAYI
;
A
#
# COMPACT_ATOMS: atom_id res chain seq x y z
N MET A 1 12.34 -24.78 21.08
CA MET A 1 11.34 -23.95 20.37
C MET A 1 12.02 -23.41 19.12
N MET A 2 11.85 -24.07 17.97
CA MET A 2 12.48 -23.61 16.73
C MET A 2 11.69 -22.41 16.23
N ILE A 3 12.30 -21.23 16.20
CA ILE A 3 11.70 -20.06 15.55
C ILE A 3 11.69 -20.38 14.05
N ASP A 4 10.49 -20.45 13.49
CA ASP A 4 10.29 -20.73 12.08
C ASP A 4 10.98 -19.66 11.23
N SER A 5 11.94 -20.09 10.41
CA SER A 5 12.74 -19.20 9.55
C SER A 5 11.88 -18.42 8.56
N SER A 6 10.68 -18.94 8.26
CA SER A 6 9.66 -18.30 7.42
C SER A 6 9.12 -17.03 8.09
N GLN A 7 8.90 -17.05 9.41
CA GLN A 7 8.43 -15.88 10.16
C GLN A 7 9.51 -14.79 10.27
N LEU A 8 10.78 -15.19 10.37
CA LEU A 8 11.91 -14.25 10.37
C LEU A 8 12.12 -13.57 9.01
N GLN A 9 11.84 -14.25 7.89
CA GLN A 9 11.90 -13.64 6.56
C GLN A 9 10.74 -12.68 6.30
N ILE A 10 9.53 -13.01 6.74
CA ILE A 10 8.35 -12.12 6.62
C ILE A 10 8.57 -10.83 7.42
N ASN A 11 9.14 -10.93 8.63
CA ASN A 11 9.35 -9.79 9.50
C ASN A 11 10.54 -8.90 9.08
N ARG A 12 11.53 -9.45 8.37
CA ARG A 12 12.65 -8.67 7.80
C ARG A 12 12.29 -7.87 6.54
N LYS A 13 11.19 -8.19 5.85
CA LYS A 13 10.79 -7.50 4.60
C LYS A 13 10.11 -6.14 4.81
N VAL A 14 9.52 -5.88 5.98
CA VAL A 14 8.73 -4.66 6.21
C VAL A 14 9.59 -3.37 6.18
N PRO A 15 10.78 -3.31 6.81
CA PRO A 15 11.65 -2.13 6.71
C PRO A 15 12.23 -1.92 5.30
N HIS A 16 12.53 -3.02 4.59
CA HIS A 16 13.05 -2.94 3.22
C HIS A 16 12.02 -2.39 2.25
N LEU A 17 10.75 -2.81 2.38
CA LEU A 17 9.66 -2.33 1.53
C LEU A 17 9.45 -0.82 1.65
N LEU A 18 9.48 -0.27 2.87
CA LEU A 18 9.31 1.17 3.06
C LEU A 18 10.44 1.97 2.39
N ALA A 19 11.68 1.52 2.54
CA ALA A 19 12.83 2.15 1.91
C ALA A 19 12.77 2.07 0.37
N GLU A 20 12.36 0.92 -0.17
CA GLU A 20 12.15 0.72 -1.61
C GLU A 20 11.08 1.66 -2.16
N ILE A 21 9.95 1.81 -1.46
CA ILE A 21 8.86 2.70 -1.87
C ILE A 21 9.28 4.16 -1.81
N ILE A 22 9.95 4.59 -0.74
CA ILE A 22 10.46 5.98 -0.63
C ILE A 22 11.43 6.26 -1.77
N LYS A 23 12.40 5.37 -1.99
CA LYS A 23 13.38 5.51 -3.07
C LYS A 23 12.70 5.57 -4.43
N ALA A 24 11.74 4.69 -4.70
CA ALA A 24 11.01 4.66 -5.97
C ALA A 24 10.22 5.95 -6.19
N ILE A 25 9.53 6.45 -5.17
CA ILE A 25 8.78 7.72 -5.25
C ILE A 25 9.71 8.90 -5.53
N GLU A 26 10.82 9.01 -4.78
CA GLU A 26 11.80 10.08 -4.92
C GLU A 26 12.53 10.03 -6.27
N SER A 27 12.82 8.83 -6.77
CA SER A 27 13.49 8.61 -8.06
C SER A 27 12.53 8.63 -9.24
N THR A 28 11.25 8.94 -9.01
CA THR A 28 10.17 8.91 -10.00
C THR A 28 9.95 7.55 -10.67
N GLU A 29 10.42 6.47 -10.06
CA GLU A 29 10.22 5.10 -10.52
C GLU A 29 8.75 4.68 -10.34
N ASP A 30 8.37 3.66 -11.11
CA ASP A 30 7.05 3.04 -11.05
C ASP A 30 6.93 2.10 -9.84
N LEU A 31 5.72 1.97 -9.30
CA LEU A 31 5.41 1.16 -8.12
C LEU A 31 4.70 -0.16 -8.47
N SER A 32 4.77 -0.63 -9.72
CA SER A 32 4.09 -1.88 -10.15
C SER A 32 4.48 -3.13 -9.36
N PHE A 33 5.64 -3.13 -8.70
CA PHE A 33 6.04 -4.21 -7.80
C PHE A 33 5.07 -4.42 -6.63
N LEU A 34 4.26 -3.41 -6.26
CA LEU A 34 3.25 -3.52 -5.20
C LEU A 34 2.21 -4.63 -5.46
N LYS A 35 2.01 -5.04 -6.73
CA LYS A 35 1.13 -6.16 -7.08
C LYS A 35 1.52 -7.47 -6.38
N ASP A 36 2.81 -7.66 -6.09
CA ASP A 36 3.34 -8.89 -5.51
C ASP A 36 3.33 -8.87 -3.96
N TYR A 37 2.92 -7.75 -3.35
CA TYR A 37 2.86 -7.59 -1.90
C TYR A 37 1.47 -7.88 -1.34
N GLN A 38 1.44 -8.35 -0.09
CA GLN A 38 0.19 -8.59 0.63
C GLN A 38 -0.46 -7.27 1.05
N GLU A 39 -1.79 -7.27 1.11
CA GLU A 39 -2.62 -6.12 1.44
C GLU A 39 -2.24 -5.52 2.81
N ALA A 40 -1.94 -6.37 3.79
CA ALA A 40 -1.48 -5.94 5.11
C ALA A 40 -0.12 -5.23 5.07
N GLN A 41 0.79 -5.64 4.19
CA GLN A 41 2.07 -4.96 4.02
C GLN A 41 1.86 -3.58 3.41
N ILE A 42 1.01 -3.48 2.37
CA ILE A 42 0.66 -2.21 1.72
C ILE A 42 -0.02 -1.27 2.73
N ALA A 43 -0.96 -1.77 3.53
CA ALA A 43 -1.65 -0.99 4.54
C ALA A 43 -0.67 -0.41 5.58
N ASN A 44 0.27 -1.22 6.08
CA ASN A 44 1.31 -0.74 6.99
C ASN A 44 2.16 0.38 6.39
N ILE A 45 2.49 0.31 5.09
CA ILE A 45 3.21 1.39 4.40
C ILE A 45 2.38 2.67 4.37
N LEU A 46 1.10 2.58 3.98
CA LEU A 46 0.21 3.74 3.88
C LEU A 46 0.06 4.45 5.23
N GLU A 47 0.04 3.73 6.34
CA GLU A 47 0.05 4.32 7.68
C GLU A 47 1.40 4.98 8.05
N SER A 48 2.50 4.46 7.50
CA SER A 48 3.87 4.89 7.82
C SER A 48 4.35 6.10 7.01
N VAL A 49 3.72 6.39 5.87
CA VAL A 49 4.12 7.50 4.97
C VAL A 49 3.20 8.71 5.09
N ASN A 50 3.73 9.87 4.67
CA ASN A 50 2.97 11.13 4.64
C ASN A 50 1.92 11.14 3.52
N ILE A 51 1.05 12.16 3.55
CA ILE A 51 -0.08 12.27 2.61
C ILE A 51 0.32 12.34 1.13
N ALA A 52 1.46 12.95 0.80
CA ALA A 52 1.94 13.05 -0.57
C ALA A 52 2.30 11.67 -1.15
N TYR A 53 2.89 10.80 -0.32
CA TYR A 53 3.26 9.45 -0.72
C TYR A 53 2.07 8.49 -0.72
N ARG A 54 1.12 8.65 0.21
CA ARG A 54 -0.09 7.80 0.28
C ARG A 54 -0.84 7.75 -1.05
N LYS A 55 -1.03 8.90 -1.70
CA LYS A 55 -1.72 8.98 -2.99
C LYS A 55 -0.99 8.16 -4.06
N ARG A 56 0.32 8.36 -4.20
CA ARG A 56 1.13 7.66 -5.20
C ARG A 56 1.17 6.15 -4.96
N VAL A 57 1.28 5.73 -3.70
CA VAL A 57 1.23 4.31 -3.34
C VAL A 57 -0.12 3.71 -3.68
N ILE A 58 -1.24 4.34 -3.28
CA ILE A 58 -2.57 3.75 -3.52
C ILE A 58 -2.94 3.70 -5.01
N GLU A 59 -2.48 4.66 -5.82
CA GLU A 59 -2.76 4.67 -7.27
C GLU A 59 -2.11 3.48 -7.97
N ALA A 60 -0.97 3.01 -7.46
CA ALA A 60 -0.28 1.82 -7.97
C ALA A 60 -0.80 0.49 -7.41
N VAL A 61 -1.70 0.51 -6.42
CA VAL A 61 -2.32 -0.73 -5.90
C VAL A 61 -3.30 -1.27 -6.94
N PRO A 62 -3.26 -2.59 -7.24
CA PRO A 62 -4.24 -3.21 -8.14
C PRO A 62 -5.70 -3.05 -7.63
N PRO A 63 -6.69 -2.82 -8.51
CA PRO A 63 -8.10 -2.62 -8.12
C PRO A 63 -8.67 -3.71 -7.23
N GLU A 64 -8.33 -4.97 -7.51
CA GLU A 64 -8.76 -6.14 -6.75
C GLU A 64 -8.27 -6.15 -5.30
N LYS A 65 -7.18 -5.41 -4.98
CA LYS A 65 -6.64 -5.30 -3.62
C LYS A 65 -7.13 -4.06 -2.87
N TYR A 66 -7.69 -3.10 -3.59
CA TYR A 66 -7.93 -1.74 -3.09
C TYR A 66 -8.79 -1.73 -1.81
N TRP A 67 -9.96 -2.35 -1.84
CA TRP A 67 -10.89 -2.32 -0.69
C TRP A 67 -10.36 -3.09 0.51
N THR A 68 -9.72 -4.23 0.30
CA THR A 68 -9.07 -4.98 1.39
C THR A 68 -7.96 -4.15 2.03
N VAL A 69 -7.14 -3.44 1.26
CA VAL A 69 -6.13 -2.52 1.81
C VAL A 69 -6.80 -1.41 2.63
N LEU A 70 -7.84 -0.75 2.10
CA LEU A 70 -8.54 0.32 2.81
C LEU A 70 -9.16 -0.14 4.13
N ASN A 71 -9.71 -1.36 4.18
CA ASN A 71 -10.31 -1.95 5.37
C ASN A 71 -9.30 -2.26 6.49
N LEU A 72 -8.00 -2.33 6.17
CA LEU A 72 -6.93 -2.55 7.14
C LEU A 72 -6.38 -1.24 7.74
N LEU A 73 -6.75 -0.09 7.17
CA LEU A 73 -6.29 1.21 7.62
C LEU A 73 -7.18 1.77 8.73
N ARG A 74 -6.64 2.75 9.45
CA ARG A 74 -7.46 3.63 10.30
C ARG A 74 -8.45 4.39 9.42
N TYR A 75 -9.66 4.56 9.93
CA TYR A 75 -10.76 5.19 9.20
C TYR A 75 -10.38 6.53 8.57
N ASP A 76 -9.72 7.41 9.32
CA ASP A 76 -9.32 8.72 8.80
C ASP A 76 -8.29 8.59 7.67
N THR A 77 -7.31 7.69 7.81
CA THR A 77 -6.33 7.41 6.76
C THR A 77 -7.01 6.87 5.50
N ALA A 78 -7.91 5.89 5.64
CA ALA A 78 -8.67 5.32 4.53
C ALA A 78 -9.52 6.38 3.82
N LYS A 79 -10.26 7.19 4.59
CA LYS A 79 -11.11 8.27 4.08
C LYS A 79 -10.28 9.29 3.30
N HIS A 80 -9.16 9.75 3.85
CA HIS A 80 -8.29 10.71 3.19
C HIS A 80 -7.72 10.15 1.88
N ILE A 81 -7.29 8.90 1.89
CA ILE A 81 -6.78 8.22 0.70
C ILE A 81 -7.86 8.17 -0.38
N HIS A 82 -9.05 7.65 -0.06
CA HIS A 82 -10.15 7.53 -1.01
C HIS A 82 -10.54 8.90 -1.61
N GLN A 83 -10.63 9.93 -0.78
CA GLN A 83 -10.96 11.30 -1.20
C GLN A 83 -9.86 11.97 -2.04
N SER A 84 -8.61 11.50 -1.98
CA SER A 84 -7.49 12.07 -2.73
C SER A 84 -7.39 11.62 -4.19
N LEU A 85 -8.10 10.54 -4.54
CA LEU A 85 -8.17 10.00 -5.89
C LEU A 85 -9.01 10.89 -6.82
N ASN A 86 -8.71 10.86 -8.12
CA ASN A 86 -9.59 11.46 -9.12
C ASN A 86 -10.88 10.62 -9.28
N LYS A 87 -11.89 11.20 -9.95
CA LYS A 87 -13.20 10.56 -10.08
C LYS A 87 -13.14 9.27 -10.90
N GLU A 88 -12.29 9.24 -11.91
CA GLU A 88 -12.10 8.10 -12.80
C GLU A 88 -11.60 6.89 -12.00
N LEU A 89 -10.55 7.05 -11.20
CA LEU A 89 -10.02 6.01 -10.33
C LEU A 89 -11.03 5.61 -9.25
N GLN A 90 -11.71 6.57 -8.62
CA GLN A 90 -12.76 6.24 -7.64
C GLN A 90 -13.84 5.34 -8.26
N HIS A 91 -14.31 5.68 -9.46
CA HIS A 91 -15.30 4.89 -10.18
C HIS A 91 -14.75 3.49 -10.51
N GLU A 92 -13.53 3.40 -11.02
CA GLU A 92 -12.87 2.13 -11.30
C GLU A 92 -12.82 1.26 -10.04
N ARG A 93 -12.44 1.81 -8.88
CA ARG A 93 -12.35 1.04 -7.63
C ARG A 93 -13.73 0.54 -7.18
N LEU A 94 -14.79 1.32 -7.35
CA LEU A 94 -16.16 0.90 -7.00
C LEU A 94 -16.63 -0.34 -7.77
N ALA A 95 -16.05 -0.66 -8.94
CA ALA A 95 -16.35 -1.88 -9.67
C ALA A 95 -15.83 -3.17 -8.98
N TYR A 96 -15.02 -3.04 -7.92
CA TYR A 96 -14.37 -4.14 -7.20
C TYR A 96 -14.81 -4.25 -5.72
N ILE A 97 -15.94 -3.61 -5.34
CA ILE A 97 -16.58 -3.79 -4.01
C ILE A 97 -17.22 -5.17 -3.89
#